data_AF-A0A949KYM4-F1
#
_entry.id   AF-A0A949KYM4-F1
#
_cell.length_a   1.000
_cell.length_b   1.000
_cell.length_c   1.000
_cell.angle_alpha   90.00
_cell.angle_beta   90.00
_cell.angle_gamma   90.00
#
_symmetry.space_group_name_H-M   'P 1'
#
loop_
_entity.id
_entity.type
_entity.pdbx_description
1 polymer ?
#
loop_
_entity_poly.entity_id
_entity_poly.type
_entity_poly.pdbx_seq_one_letter_code
_entity_poly.pdbx_strand_id
1 'polypeptide(L)'
;MDADGRSLFDAVLQSMMGWPHPPKSGTFAERKAMIDREHEVSIKRQAELVGISRGSVYYQPRPVSAADLELMRRIDELHLEHPFMGARMLRDQLNRSGVAVGRKHVGSWMARMGIAALYRKPGTSKEHPGHKVYPYLFLLSWIICGEIVIGGCMYSGEIQRAALLTKHGKERVITPVLELKMGWQIILIDTFDTDHLGTFTRDIPRYGSQLDAARKKARIGMELSGLLHGLASEGRFGVDPFIGMFPWNVECVIYVNDQFGFEVVGVAQGKAISDHCLAEDWAAVETFARAVDFPNHNLVLRPQGEDDPRIRKGIADWTSLKTAYSCMARQSATGHVFLEVDARAHANPTRMEMIRLAAEDLVKKLLSPCPACGAPGFWLVERVGGLPCADCGAPTRETRAEVHGCVKCSHRLTRERTELRFADPRRCDYCNP
;
A
#
# COMPACT_ATOMS: atom_id res chain seq x y z
N MET A 1 12.00 -15.39 58.96
CA MET A 1 12.20 -14.29 58.00
C MET A 1 13.55 -13.70 58.31
N ASP A 2 14.49 -13.76 57.37
CA ASP A 2 15.77 -13.07 57.51
C ASP A 2 15.74 -11.79 56.67
N ALA A 3 16.43 -10.77 57.18
CA ALA A 3 16.24 -9.35 56.90
C ALA A 3 16.59 -8.86 55.48
N ASP A 4 16.83 -9.75 54.51
CA ASP A 4 17.19 -9.38 53.15
C ASP A 4 16.30 -9.97 52.05
N GLY A 5 15.32 -10.84 52.37
CA GLY A 5 14.38 -11.37 51.35
C GLY A 5 15.01 -12.15 50.18
N ARG A 6 16.34 -12.31 50.16
CA ARG A 6 17.13 -12.99 49.12
C ARG A 6 17.15 -14.51 49.29
N SER A 7 17.05 -15.04 50.53
CA SER A 7 17.13 -16.50 50.75
C SER A 7 15.94 -17.29 50.20
N LEU A 8 14.74 -16.70 50.21
CA LEU A 8 13.54 -17.30 49.61
C LEU A 8 13.51 -17.15 48.08
N PHE A 9 14.16 -16.10 47.55
CA PHE A 9 14.31 -15.87 46.11
C PHE A 9 15.26 -16.90 45.50
N ASP A 10 16.40 -17.14 46.15
CA ASP A 10 17.42 -18.10 45.70
C ASP A 10 17.01 -19.56 45.91
N ALA A 11 16.29 -19.88 47.00
CA ALA A 11 15.78 -21.24 47.25
C ALA A 11 14.66 -21.65 46.26
N VAL A 12 13.77 -20.72 45.89
CA VAL A 12 12.72 -20.96 44.88
C VAL A 12 13.36 -21.14 43.50
N LEU A 13 14.35 -20.30 43.15
CA LEU A 13 15.15 -20.43 41.92
C LEU A 13 15.96 -21.73 41.86
N GLN A 14 16.53 -22.17 42.99
CA GLN A 14 17.29 -23.43 43.07
C GLN A 14 16.41 -24.68 42.96
N SER A 15 15.16 -24.66 43.44
CA SER A 15 14.23 -25.80 43.25
C SER A 15 13.66 -25.89 41.83
N MET A 16 13.63 -24.77 41.09
CA MET A 16 13.23 -24.71 39.68
C MET A 16 14.37 -25.06 38.70
N MET A 17 15.51 -25.57 39.20
CA MET A 17 16.71 -25.96 38.43
C MET A 17 16.51 -27.22 37.58
N GLY A 18 15.71 -27.07 36.52
CA GLY A 18 15.79 -27.91 35.32
C GLY A 18 15.81 -27.08 34.03
N TRP A 19 15.81 -25.75 34.11
CA TRP A 19 15.57 -24.87 32.96
C TRP A 19 16.78 -23.97 32.64
N PRO A 20 17.20 -23.87 31.37
CA PRO A 20 18.51 -23.32 30.97
C PRO A 20 18.62 -21.78 31.01
N HIS A 21 17.58 -21.03 31.42
CA HIS A 21 17.53 -19.57 31.28
C HIS A 21 16.94 -18.85 32.52
N PRO A 22 17.34 -17.59 32.80
CA PRO A 22 16.82 -16.83 33.95
C PRO A 22 15.28 -16.65 33.91
N PRO A 23 14.60 -16.52 35.06
CA PRO A 23 13.13 -16.64 35.18
C PRO A 23 12.33 -15.57 34.43
N LYS A 24 12.99 -14.48 34.00
CA LYS A 24 12.38 -13.42 33.19
C LYS A 24 12.77 -13.46 31.71
N SER A 25 13.64 -14.38 31.30
CA SER A 25 13.98 -14.62 29.90
C SER A 25 13.24 -15.86 29.41
N GLY A 26 12.36 -15.66 28.43
CA GLY A 26 11.52 -16.72 27.86
C GLY A 26 10.20 -16.16 27.34
N THR A 27 9.58 -16.88 26.42
CA THR A 27 8.24 -16.57 25.92
C THR A 27 7.22 -16.59 27.06
N PHE A 28 6.09 -15.91 26.86
CA PHE A 28 5.03 -15.89 27.87
C PHE A 28 4.49 -17.29 28.20
N ALA A 29 4.48 -18.22 27.23
CA ALA A 29 4.04 -19.60 27.43
C ALA A 29 5.01 -20.38 28.33
N GLU A 30 6.31 -20.26 28.10
CA GLU A 30 7.35 -20.89 28.93
C GLU A 30 7.31 -20.34 30.36
N ARG A 31 7.22 -19.01 30.52
CA ARG A 31 7.12 -18.37 31.84
C ARG A 31 5.83 -18.72 32.58
N LYS A 32 4.75 -19.01 31.86
CA LYS A 32 3.49 -19.50 32.45
C LYS A 32 3.57 -20.98 32.83
N ALA A 33 4.30 -21.80 32.08
CA ALA A 33 4.55 -23.21 32.39
C ALA A 33 5.42 -23.39 33.63
N MET A 34 6.22 -22.38 34.00
CA MET A 34 6.99 -22.32 35.25
C MET A 34 6.10 -22.13 36.51
N ILE A 35 4.80 -21.86 36.38
CA ILE A 35 3.93 -21.69 37.55
C ILE A 35 3.53 -23.06 38.10
N ASP A 36 3.89 -23.33 39.34
CA ASP A 36 3.50 -24.52 40.07
C ASP A 36 2.38 -24.21 41.08
N ARG A 37 1.25 -24.90 40.95
CA ARG A 37 0.08 -24.67 41.82
C ARG A 37 0.18 -25.36 43.17
N GLU A 38 1.06 -26.35 43.30
CA GLU A 38 1.23 -27.18 44.50
C GLU A 38 2.39 -26.67 45.39
N HIS A 39 3.15 -25.69 44.91
CA HIS A 39 4.28 -25.10 45.62
C HIS A 39 3.85 -24.23 46.81
N GLU A 40 4.67 -24.18 47.87
CA GLU A 40 4.39 -23.42 49.10
C GLU A 40 4.32 -21.89 48.88
N VAL A 41 4.95 -21.40 47.82
CA VAL A 41 4.93 -19.98 47.43
C VAL A 41 3.62 -19.65 46.73
N SER A 42 2.92 -18.61 47.19
CA SER A 42 1.67 -18.19 46.55
C SER A 42 1.80 -17.90 45.05
N ILE A 43 0.78 -18.24 44.27
CA ILE A 43 0.71 -17.98 42.82
C ILE A 43 0.96 -16.49 42.48
N LYS A 44 0.56 -15.57 43.36
CA LYS A 44 0.84 -14.13 43.20
C LYS A 44 2.34 -13.88 43.16
N ARG A 45 3.07 -14.45 44.12
CA ARG A 45 4.52 -14.28 44.23
C ARG A 45 5.26 -14.99 43.11
N GLN A 46 4.82 -16.19 42.72
CA GLN A 46 5.39 -16.89 41.56
C GLN A 46 5.24 -16.08 40.27
N ALA A 47 4.06 -15.49 40.02
CA ALA A 47 3.80 -14.64 38.86
C ALA A 47 4.71 -13.38 38.83
N GLU A 48 4.96 -12.76 39.98
CA GLU A 48 5.92 -11.66 40.12
C GLU A 48 7.36 -12.08 39.79
N LEU A 49 7.78 -13.27 40.23
CA LEU A 49 9.12 -13.81 40.02
C LEU A 49 9.40 -14.07 38.53
N VAL A 50 8.44 -14.67 37.81
CA VAL A 50 8.54 -14.93 36.36
C VAL A 50 8.15 -13.72 35.49
N GLY A 51 7.68 -12.63 36.10
CA GLY A 51 7.32 -11.39 35.40
C GLY A 51 6.07 -11.50 34.50
N ILE A 52 5.02 -12.16 34.98
CA ILE A 52 3.69 -12.20 34.34
C ILE A 52 2.61 -11.73 35.32
N SER A 53 1.46 -11.25 34.82
CA SER A 53 0.36 -10.84 35.71
C SER A 53 -0.35 -12.05 36.33
N ARG A 54 -0.85 -11.93 37.57
CA ARG A 54 -1.60 -13.00 38.25
C ARG A 54 -2.80 -13.48 37.42
N GLY A 55 -3.53 -12.58 36.78
CA GLY A 55 -4.72 -12.92 35.96
C GLY A 55 -4.37 -13.80 34.76
N SER A 56 -3.19 -13.61 34.18
CA SER A 56 -2.67 -14.40 33.06
C SER A 56 -2.42 -15.88 33.39
N VAL A 57 -2.16 -16.21 34.65
CA VAL A 57 -1.98 -17.60 35.13
C VAL A 57 -3.27 -18.39 34.97
N TYR A 58 -4.41 -17.80 35.31
CA TYR A 58 -5.72 -18.44 35.28
C TYR A 58 -6.40 -18.37 33.90
N TYR A 59 -5.92 -17.50 33.02
CA TYR A 59 -6.49 -17.36 31.67
C TYR A 59 -6.25 -18.61 30.83
N GLN A 60 -7.31 -19.30 30.40
CA GLN A 60 -7.22 -20.34 29.39
C GLN A 60 -7.48 -19.74 28.01
N PRO A 61 -6.63 -20.00 26.99
CA PRO A 61 -6.86 -19.51 25.65
C PRO A 61 -8.19 -20.05 25.13
N ARG A 62 -9.14 -19.16 24.84
CA ARG A 62 -10.39 -19.54 24.19
C ARG A 62 -10.14 -19.71 22.69
N PRO A 63 -10.61 -20.80 22.06
CA PRO A 63 -10.60 -20.91 20.62
C PRO A 63 -11.44 -19.77 20.02
N VAL A 64 -11.06 -19.33 18.83
CA VAL A 64 -11.79 -18.29 18.10
C VAL A 64 -13.16 -18.86 17.71
N SER A 65 -14.24 -18.11 17.96
CA SER A 65 -15.59 -18.57 17.61
C SER A 65 -15.78 -18.61 16.09
N ALA A 66 -16.73 -19.40 15.60
CA ALA A 66 -17.02 -19.45 14.15
C ALA A 66 -17.41 -18.07 13.58
N ALA A 67 -18.15 -17.27 14.36
CA ALA A 67 -18.51 -15.90 13.97
C ALA A 67 -17.29 -14.97 13.88
N ASP A 68 -16.32 -15.13 14.80
CA ASP A 68 -15.08 -14.35 14.76
C ASP A 68 -14.16 -14.80 13.61
N LEU A 69 -14.14 -16.09 13.26
CA LEU A 69 -13.40 -16.58 12.08
C LEU A 69 -13.96 -16.00 10.78
N GLU A 70 -15.29 -15.90 10.67
CA GLU A 70 -15.94 -15.27 9.52
C GLU A 70 -15.64 -13.76 9.47
N LEU A 71 -15.70 -13.09 10.62
CA LEU A 71 -15.29 -11.70 10.74
C LEU A 71 -13.82 -11.49 10.36
N MET A 72 -12.92 -12.38 10.77
CA MET A 72 -11.50 -12.35 10.40
C MET A 72 -11.31 -12.52 8.90
N ARG A 73 -12.01 -13.48 8.25
CA ARG A 73 -11.99 -13.61 6.77
C ARG A 73 -12.45 -12.35 6.09
N ARG A 74 -13.57 -11.78 6.55
CA ARG A 74 -14.11 -10.56 5.95
C ARG A 74 -13.19 -9.36 6.13
N ILE A 75 -12.53 -9.25 7.28
CA ILE A 75 -11.50 -8.23 7.52
C ILE A 75 -10.30 -8.44 6.59
N ASP A 76 -9.86 -9.68 6.37
CA ASP A 76 -8.73 -10.01 5.48
C ASP A 76 -9.03 -9.62 4.03
N GLU A 77 -10.19 -10.01 3.51
CA GLU A 77 -10.67 -9.64 2.18
C GLU A 77 -10.70 -8.12 2.01
N LEU A 78 -11.33 -7.41 2.96
CA LEU A 78 -11.40 -5.94 2.92
C LEU A 78 -10.03 -5.29 3.05
N HIS A 79 -9.09 -5.91 3.77
CA HIS A 79 -7.73 -5.41 3.88
C HIS A 79 -6.93 -5.61 2.58
N LEU A 80 -7.14 -6.72 1.87
CA LEU A 80 -6.55 -6.95 0.54
C LEU A 80 -7.13 -5.99 -0.50
N GLU A 81 -8.45 -5.75 -0.47
CA GLU A 81 -9.14 -4.80 -1.36
C GLU A 81 -8.81 -3.34 -1.05
N HIS A 82 -8.62 -3.04 0.24
CA HIS A 82 -8.41 -1.69 0.77
C HIS A 82 -7.30 -1.65 1.83
N PRO A 83 -6.02 -1.81 1.43
CA PRO A 83 -4.90 -1.91 2.39
C PRO A 83 -4.73 -0.68 3.29
N PHE A 84 -5.25 0.49 2.88
CA PHE A 84 -5.22 1.73 3.65
C PHE A 84 -6.29 1.81 4.75
N MET A 85 -7.30 0.95 4.75
CA MET A 85 -8.38 1.02 5.74
C MET A 85 -7.90 0.56 7.11
N GLY A 86 -7.88 1.50 8.05
CA GLY A 86 -7.69 1.19 9.47
C GLY A 86 -8.96 0.66 10.13
N ALA A 87 -8.85 0.24 11.39
CA ALA A 87 -9.95 -0.35 12.16
C ALA A 87 -11.25 0.49 12.18
N ARG A 88 -11.16 1.81 12.01
CA ARG A 88 -12.34 2.70 11.93
C ARG A 88 -13.07 2.57 10.60
N MET A 89 -12.34 2.55 9.48
CA MET A 89 -12.91 2.43 8.13
C MET A 89 -13.42 1.01 7.87
N LEU A 90 -12.67 -0.01 8.29
CA LEU A 90 -13.09 -1.40 8.21
C LEU A 90 -14.38 -1.64 9.01
N ARG A 91 -14.49 -1.07 10.22
CA ARG A 91 -15.75 -1.10 10.99
C ARG A 91 -16.92 -0.51 10.19
N ASP A 92 -16.74 0.65 9.57
CA ASP A 92 -17.83 1.31 8.83
C ASP A 92 -18.24 0.50 7.60
N GLN A 93 -17.28 -0.10 6.91
CA GLN A 93 -17.53 -0.97 5.76
C GLN A 93 -18.22 -2.29 6.16
N LEU A 94 -17.82 -2.89 7.28
CA LEU A 94 -18.45 -4.09 7.85
C LEU A 94 -19.89 -3.79 8.29
N ASN A 95 -20.13 -2.66 8.96
CA ASN A 95 -21.48 -2.25 9.34
C ASN A 95 -22.38 -1.98 8.13
N ARG A 96 -21.87 -1.35 7.06
CA ARG A 96 -22.62 -1.14 5.82
C ARG A 96 -22.95 -2.44 5.09
N SER A 97 -22.13 -3.47 5.24
CA SER A 97 -22.38 -4.80 4.69
C SER A 97 -23.22 -5.70 5.61
N GLY A 98 -23.79 -5.14 6.69
CA GLY A 98 -24.71 -5.85 7.59
C GLY A 98 -24.02 -6.58 8.76
N VAL A 99 -22.69 -6.48 8.90
CA VAL A 99 -21.94 -7.09 10.00
C VAL A 99 -21.76 -6.07 11.13
N ALA A 100 -22.61 -6.15 12.15
CA ALA A 100 -22.56 -5.24 13.30
C ALA A 100 -21.31 -5.48 14.16
N VAL A 101 -20.31 -4.61 14.05
CA VAL A 101 -19.03 -4.74 14.78
C VAL A 101 -18.52 -3.40 15.30
N GLY A 102 -17.87 -3.44 16.48
CA GLY A 102 -17.24 -2.27 17.10
C GLY A 102 -15.79 -2.05 16.65
N ARG A 103 -15.35 -0.79 16.62
CA ARG A 103 -13.96 -0.40 16.23
C ARG A 103 -12.88 -1.16 17.00
N LYS A 104 -13.05 -1.29 18.33
CA LYS A 104 -12.06 -1.98 19.19
C LYS A 104 -11.94 -3.44 18.80
N HIS A 105 -13.07 -4.08 18.46
CA HIS A 105 -13.11 -5.49 18.08
C HIS A 105 -12.39 -5.73 16.74
N VAL A 106 -12.68 -4.88 15.73
CA VAL A 106 -11.95 -4.89 14.45
C VAL A 106 -10.45 -4.67 14.67
N GLY A 107 -10.08 -3.68 15.49
CA GLY A 107 -8.67 -3.40 15.79
C GLY A 107 -7.93 -4.55 16.47
N SER A 108 -8.59 -5.28 17.38
CA SER A 108 -8.03 -6.48 18.02
C SER A 108 -7.79 -7.60 17.02
N TRP A 109 -8.73 -7.83 16.09
CA TRP A 109 -8.54 -8.83 15.03
C TRP A 109 -7.45 -8.43 14.06
N MET A 110 -7.41 -7.16 13.63
CA MET A 110 -6.32 -6.65 12.79
C MET A 110 -4.95 -6.88 13.43
N ALA A 111 -4.80 -6.54 14.71
CA ALA A 111 -3.56 -6.75 15.45
C ALA A 111 -3.20 -8.24 15.57
N ARG A 112 -4.19 -9.10 15.82
CA ARG A 112 -3.99 -10.55 15.94
C ARG A 112 -3.65 -11.22 14.61
N MET A 113 -4.15 -10.68 13.50
CA MET A 113 -3.89 -11.15 12.13
C MET A 113 -2.60 -10.55 11.54
N GLY A 114 -1.96 -9.58 12.21
CA GLY A 114 -0.76 -8.91 11.69
C GLY A 114 -1.03 -7.96 10.52
N ILE A 115 -2.28 -7.52 10.35
CA ILE A 115 -2.69 -6.59 9.30
C ILE A 115 -2.79 -5.18 9.87
N ALA A 116 -2.22 -4.23 9.17
CA ALA A 116 -2.21 -2.83 9.56
C ALA A 116 -2.51 -1.96 8.35
N ALA A 117 -3.25 -0.88 8.57
CA ALA A 117 -3.49 0.09 7.51
C ALA A 117 -2.17 0.56 6.90
N LEU A 118 -1.96 0.26 5.62
CA LEU A 118 -0.84 0.73 4.82
C LEU A 118 -1.14 2.16 4.39
N TYR A 119 -0.71 3.12 5.21
CA TYR A 119 -0.89 4.55 4.99
C TYR A 119 0.44 5.33 5.12
N ARG A 120 0.53 6.53 4.52
CA ARG A 120 1.63 7.47 4.79
C ARG A 120 1.38 8.22 6.09
N LYS A 121 2.29 8.10 7.05
CA LYS A 121 2.19 8.86 8.31
C LYS A 121 2.38 10.35 8.05
N PRO A 122 1.54 11.24 8.62
CA PRO A 122 1.73 12.68 8.48
C PRO A 122 3.02 13.11 9.17
N GLY A 123 3.84 13.92 8.48
CA GLY A 123 4.95 14.67 9.07
C GLY A 123 6.37 14.23 8.70
N THR A 124 6.60 13.30 7.78
CA THR A 124 7.97 12.96 7.34
C THR A 124 8.60 13.98 6.39
N SER A 125 7.84 15.00 5.97
CA SER A 125 8.29 16.08 5.07
C SER A 125 8.68 17.37 5.80
N LYS A 126 8.60 17.41 7.14
CA LYS A 126 9.08 18.56 7.93
C LYS A 126 10.42 18.21 8.55
N GLU A 127 11.42 18.97 8.15
CA GLU A 127 12.82 18.83 8.53
C GLU A 127 13.02 19.08 10.03
N HIS A 128 13.93 18.32 10.65
CA HIS A 128 14.43 18.62 11.99
C HIS A 128 15.78 19.34 11.86
N PRO A 129 15.99 20.51 12.50
CA PRO A 129 17.11 21.43 12.22
C PRO A 129 18.53 20.90 12.49
N GLY A 130 18.69 19.63 12.90
CA GLY A 130 19.99 18.98 13.12
C GLY A 130 20.41 17.98 12.04
N HIS A 131 19.58 17.72 11.03
CA HIS A 131 19.89 16.73 9.99
C HIS A 131 20.64 17.37 8.83
N LYS A 132 21.91 16.97 8.64
CA LYS A 132 22.72 17.40 7.50
C LYS A 132 22.17 16.79 6.20
N VAL A 133 21.79 17.64 5.26
CA VAL A 133 21.36 17.23 3.91
C VAL A 133 22.58 16.76 3.12
N TYR A 134 22.59 15.51 2.71
CA TYR A 134 23.59 14.99 1.79
C TYR A 134 23.10 15.23 0.35
N PRO A 135 23.83 15.98 -0.49
CA PRO A 135 23.51 16.07 -1.90
C PRO A 135 23.64 14.68 -2.52
N TYR A 136 22.57 14.20 -3.15
CA TYR A 136 22.57 12.94 -3.87
C TYR A 136 23.53 13.03 -5.07
N LEU A 137 24.77 12.59 -4.87
CA LEU A 137 25.75 12.33 -5.92
C LEU A 137 25.60 10.86 -6.36
N PHE A 138 24.60 10.60 -7.20
CA PHE A 138 24.54 9.37 -7.99
C PHE A 138 23.96 9.70 -9.36
N LEU A 139 24.79 10.31 -10.20
CA LEU A 139 24.67 10.29 -11.67
C LEU A 139 25.94 10.89 -12.26
N LEU A 140 26.43 10.25 -13.32
CA LEU A 140 27.54 10.62 -14.22
C LEU A 140 28.94 10.15 -13.82
N SER A 141 29.19 8.85 -14.00
CA SER A 141 30.35 8.34 -14.73
C SER A 141 30.13 6.83 -14.98
N TRP A 142 30.78 6.27 -16.00
CA TRP A 142 30.78 4.84 -16.38
C TRP A 142 29.64 4.38 -17.30
N ILE A 143 29.45 5.12 -18.40
CA ILE A 143 29.35 4.50 -19.72
C ILE A 143 30.79 4.46 -20.23
N ILE A 144 31.20 3.36 -20.89
CA ILE A 144 32.56 3.00 -21.35
C ILE A 144 33.34 2.15 -20.35
N CYS A 145 32.93 0.89 -20.21
CA CYS A 145 33.78 -0.30 -20.40
C CYS A 145 32.90 -1.51 -20.15
N GLY A 146 32.76 -2.37 -21.16
CA GLY A 146 31.97 -3.58 -21.07
C GLY A 146 32.64 -4.57 -20.14
N GLU A 147 32.26 -4.55 -18.86
CA GLU A 147 32.36 -5.64 -17.89
C GLU A 147 31.81 -5.10 -16.56
N ILE A 148 30.59 -5.50 -16.17
CA ILE A 148 30.08 -5.25 -14.82
C ILE A 148 29.84 -6.60 -14.16
N VAL A 149 30.73 -6.93 -13.23
CA VAL A 149 30.48 -7.91 -12.18
C VAL A 149 29.48 -7.29 -11.22
N ILE A 150 28.20 -7.60 -11.42
CA ILE A 150 27.15 -7.36 -10.42
C ILE A 150 27.32 -8.42 -9.34
N GLY A 151 27.54 -7.96 -8.10
CA GLY A 151 27.66 -8.83 -6.93
C GLY A 151 26.51 -9.84 -6.86
N GLY A 152 26.87 -11.12 -6.94
CA GLY A 152 26.15 -12.21 -6.29
C GLY A 152 24.75 -12.54 -6.80
N CYS A 153 24.48 -12.45 -8.10
CA CYS A 153 23.48 -13.30 -8.76
C CYS A 153 23.77 -13.34 -10.26
N MET A 154 24.05 -14.54 -10.80
CA MET A 154 24.32 -14.76 -12.23
C MET A 154 23.12 -14.32 -13.08
N TYR A 155 23.17 -13.12 -13.65
CA TYR A 155 22.41 -12.79 -14.86
C TYR A 155 23.44 -12.42 -15.93
N SER A 156 23.81 -13.42 -16.72
CA SER A 156 24.66 -13.29 -17.89
C SER A 156 23.99 -12.38 -18.91
N GLY A 157 24.55 -11.19 -19.15
CA GLY A 157 24.66 -10.46 -20.43
C GLY A 157 23.46 -10.27 -21.38
N GLU A 158 22.29 -10.82 -21.11
CA GLU A 158 21.12 -10.75 -21.99
C GLU A 158 20.20 -9.62 -21.54
N ILE A 159 19.88 -8.73 -22.49
CA ILE A 159 18.87 -7.69 -22.32
C ILE A 159 17.54 -8.38 -22.01
N GLN A 160 17.01 -8.17 -20.80
CA GLN A 160 15.70 -8.73 -20.45
C GLN A 160 14.60 -8.04 -21.24
N ARG A 161 13.77 -8.84 -21.92
CA ARG A 161 12.63 -8.38 -22.71
C ARG A 161 11.35 -8.59 -21.91
N ALA A 162 10.59 -7.52 -21.70
CA ALA A 162 9.32 -7.58 -20.97
C ALA A 162 8.16 -7.09 -21.84
N ALA A 163 7.06 -7.84 -21.86
CA ALA A 163 5.84 -7.46 -22.56
C ALA A 163 5.07 -6.43 -21.75
N LEU A 164 4.77 -5.26 -22.32
CA LEU A 164 3.89 -4.27 -21.72
C LEU A 164 2.59 -4.21 -22.53
N LEU A 165 1.52 -4.81 -21.97
CA LEU A 165 0.18 -4.65 -22.52
C LEU A 165 -0.40 -3.31 -22.05
N THR A 166 -0.46 -2.34 -22.94
CA THR A 166 -1.00 -1.02 -22.63
C THR A 166 -1.67 -0.38 -23.84
N LYS A 167 -2.73 0.39 -23.55
CA LYS A 167 -3.41 1.26 -24.51
C LYS A 167 -3.28 2.70 -24.01
N HIS A 168 -3.32 3.66 -24.92
CA HIS A 168 -3.42 5.09 -24.61
C HIS A 168 -2.20 5.75 -23.92
N GLY A 169 -0.98 5.52 -24.43
CA GLY A 169 0.15 6.43 -24.20
C GLY A 169 0.95 6.20 -22.91
N LYS A 170 0.59 5.22 -22.07
CA LYS A 170 1.24 4.97 -20.77
C LYS A 170 2.68 4.50 -20.89
N GLU A 171 3.02 3.86 -22.01
CA GLU A 171 4.38 3.43 -22.34
C GLU A 171 5.38 4.60 -22.26
N ARG A 172 4.94 5.82 -22.57
CA ARG A 172 5.78 7.03 -22.57
C ARG A 172 6.38 7.36 -21.20
N VAL A 173 5.75 6.90 -20.12
CA VAL A 173 6.22 7.15 -18.75
C VAL A 173 6.72 5.88 -18.05
N ILE A 174 6.31 4.70 -18.49
CA ILE A 174 6.74 3.42 -17.92
C ILE A 174 8.07 2.97 -18.55
N THR A 175 8.15 2.98 -19.88
CA THR A 175 9.29 2.46 -20.64
C THR A 175 10.58 3.19 -20.28
N PRO A 176 10.66 4.54 -20.31
CA PRO A 176 11.92 5.23 -20.00
C PRO A 176 12.45 4.92 -18.60
N VAL A 177 11.56 4.76 -17.61
CA VAL A 177 11.95 4.45 -16.23
C VAL A 177 12.60 3.06 -16.14
N LEU A 178 12.02 2.07 -16.80
CA LEU A 178 12.52 0.70 -16.80
C LEU A 178 13.79 0.55 -17.65
N GLU A 179 13.81 1.09 -18.87
CA GLU A 179 14.97 0.99 -19.76
C GLU A 179 16.20 1.69 -19.17
N LEU A 180 16.03 2.92 -18.64
CA LEU A 180 17.16 3.67 -18.06
C LEU A 180 17.71 3.07 -16.77
N LYS A 181 16.86 2.47 -15.92
CA LYS A 181 17.28 1.99 -14.60
C LYS A 181 17.61 0.50 -14.55
N MET A 182 17.00 -0.30 -15.43
CA MET A 182 17.15 -1.76 -15.43
C MET A 182 17.87 -2.28 -16.68
N GLY A 183 18.02 -1.46 -17.74
CA GLY A 183 18.59 -1.92 -19.01
C GLY A 183 17.70 -2.92 -19.74
N TRP A 184 16.40 -2.92 -19.47
CA TRP A 184 15.42 -3.81 -20.11
C TRP A 184 15.04 -3.29 -21.50
N GLN A 185 14.47 -4.17 -22.33
CA GLN A 185 13.77 -3.80 -23.55
C GLN A 185 12.28 -4.05 -23.37
N ILE A 186 11.47 -2.99 -23.50
CA ILE A 186 10.01 -3.11 -23.34
C ILE A 186 9.36 -3.36 -24.70
N ILE A 187 8.68 -4.50 -24.84
CA ILE A 187 7.92 -4.85 -26.04
C ILE A 187 6.47 -4.44 -25.83
N LEU A 188 6.01 -3.45 -26.60
CA LEU A 188 4.64 -2.96 -26.52
C LEU A 188 3.70 -3.92 -27.25
N ILE A 189 2.63 -4.28 -26.55
CA ILE A 189 1.52 -5.06 -27.11
C ILE A 189 0.28 -4.16 -27.07
N ASP A 190 -0.25 -3.84 -28.24
CA ASP A 190 -1.46 -3.02 -28.43
C ASP A 190 -2.56 -3.75 -29.21
N THR A 191 -2.29 -4.98 -29.67
CA THR A 191 -3.17 -5.80 -30.51
C THR A 191 -4.38 -6.36 -29.78
N PHE A 192 -4.42 -6.27 -28.45
CA PHE A 192 -5.55 -6.70 -27.64
C PHE A 192 -6.29 -5.50 -27.05
N ASP A 193 -7.59 -5.42 -27.33
CA ASP A 193 -8.41 -4.37 -26.75
C ASP A 193 -8.67 -4.64 -25.27
N THR A 194 -7.88 -3.96 -24.43
CA THR A 194 -7.96 -4.06 -22.97
C THR A 194 -9.32 -3.64 -22.40
N ASP A 195 -10.18 -3.00 -23.20
CA ASP A 195 -11.54 -2.63 -22.82
C ASP A 195 -12.42 -3.88 -22.55
N HIS A 196 -12.07 -5.05 -23.10
CA HIS A 196 -12.73 -6.33 -22.78
C HIS A 196 -12.44 -6.89 -21.37
N LEU A 197 -11.45 -6.32 -20.65
CA LEU A 197 -11.09 -6.74 -19.29
C LEU A 197 -11.84 -5.94 -18.20
N GLY A 198 -12.79 -5.11 -18.62
CA GLY A 198 -13.54 -4.18 -17.78
C GLY A 198 -13.24 -2.74 -18.21
N THR A 199 -14.29 -2.00 -18.58
CA THR A 199 -14.19 -0.59 -18.93
C THR A 199 -14.43 0.28 -17.70
N PHE A 200 -13.95 1.52 -17.75
CA PHE A 200 -14.37 2.57 -16.81
C PHE A 200 -15.87 2.91 -16.94
N THR A 201 -16.54 2.47 -18.02
CA THR A 201 -17.90 2.87 -18.42
C THR A 201 -19.03 1.99 -17.88
N ARG A 202 -18.79 1.15 -16.86
CA ARG A 202 -19.83 0.32 -16.17
C ARG A 202 -20.50 -0.77 -17.04
N ASP A 203 -20.12 -0.94 -18.31
CA ASP A 203 -20.75 -1.92 -19.22
C ASP A 203 -20.24 -3.36 -19.05
N ILE A 204 -19.02 -3.54 -18.53
CA ILE A 204 -18.41 -4.86 -18.26
C ILE A 204 -17.94 -4.87 -16.80
N PRO A 205 -18.38 -5.85 -15.97
CA PRO A 205 -17.90 -5.97 -14.59
C PRO A 205 -16.37 -6.03 -14.54
N ARG A 206 -15.77 -5.19 -13.69
CA ARG A 206 -14.32 -5.17 -13.52
C ARG A 206 -13.85 -6.54 -13.03
N TYR A 207 -12.84 -7.11 -13.69
CA TYR A 207 -12.26 -8.38 -13.26
C TYR A 207 -11.50 -8.20 -11.94
N GLY A 208 -12.08 -8.68 -10.84
CA GLY A 208 -11.46 -8.68 -9.52
C GLY A 208 -11.03 -7.30 -9.03
N SER A 209 -9.96 -7.27 -8.23
CA SER A 209 -9.35 -6.04 -7.73
C SER A 209 -8.58 -5.28 -8.83
N GLN A 210 -8.15 -4.03 -8.53
CA GLN A 210 -7.25 -3.27 -9.41
C GLN A 210 -5.99 -4.08 -9.78
N LEU A 211 -5.46 -4.83 -8.80
CA LEU A 211 -4.28 -5.65 -8.98
C LEU A 211 -4.57 -6.88 -9.84
N ASP A 212 -5.74 -7.52 -9.69
CA ASP A 212 -6.12 -8.68 -10.48
C ASP A 212 -6.31 -8.32 -11.96
N ALA A 213 -6.91 -7.16 -12.22
CA ALA A 213 -6.99 -6.59 -13.57
C ALA A 213 -5.59 -6.33 -14.15
N ALA A 214 -4.68 -5.74 -13.38
CA ALA A 214 -3.30 -5.52 -13.81
C ALA A 214 -2.58 -6.85 -14.10
N ARG A 215 -2.70 -7.82 -13.19
CA ARG A 215 -2.10 -9.15 -13.34
C ARG A 215 -2.62 -9.84 -14.60
N LYS A 216 -3.94 -9.83 -14.82
CA LYS A 216 -4.55 -10.42 -16.01
C LYS A 216 -4.04 -9.75 -17.30
N LYS A 217 -3.88 -8.43 -17.30
CA LYS A 217 -3.27 -7.69 -18.43
C LYS A 217 -1.81 -8.11 -18.67
N ALA A 218 -1.00 -8.21 -17.62
CA ALA A 218 0.38 -8.64 -17.75
C ALA A 218 0.47 -10.05 -18.35
N ARG A 219 -0.40 -10.96 -17.89
CA ARG A 219 -0.50 -12.36 -18.38
C ARG A 219 -0.89 -12.43 -19.85
N ILE A 220 -1.92 -11.68 -20.28
CA ILE A 220 -2.32 -11.61 -21.69
C ILE A 220 -1.19 -11.04 -22.55
N GLY A 221 -0.49 -10.00 -22.07
CA GLY A 221 0.69 -9.47 -22.77
C GLY A 221 1.80 -10.51 -22.95
N MET A 222 2.06 -11.33 -21.92
CA MET A 222 3.00 -12.45 -21.98
C MET A 222 2.56 -13.51 -23.00
N GLU A 223 1.29 -13.93 -22.97
CA GLU A 223 0.73 -14.92 -23.90
C GLU A 223 0.83 -14.45 -25.36
N LEU A 224 0.46 -13.21 -25.64
CA LEU A 224 0.48 -12.65 -27.01
C LEU A 224 1.88 -12.44 -27.56
N SER A 225 2.86 -12.17 -26.68
CA SER A 225 4.26 -11.92 -27.08
C SER A 225 5.15 -13.16 -27.02
N GLY A 226 4.70 -14.22 -26.35
CA GLY A 226 5.52 -15.39 -26.02
C GLY A 226 6.64 -15.12 -24.99
N LEU A 227 6.60 -13.98 -24.29
CA LEU A 227 7.62 -13.60 -23.30
C LEU A 227 7.29 -14.11 -21.90
N LEU A 228 8.32 -14.45 -21.12
CA LEU A 228 8.22 -14.92 -19.73
C LEU A 228 8.10 -13.79 -18.69
N HIS A 229 8.17 -12.55 -19.16
CA HIS A 229 8.20 -11.33 -18.35
C HIS A 229 7.06 -10.42 -18.79
N GLY A 230 6.14 -10.13 -17.88
CA GLY A 230 4.95 -9.33 -18.15
C GLY A 230 4.91 -8.05 -17.30
N LEU A 231 4.48 -6.97 -17.91
CA LEU A 231 4.22 -5.69 -17.30
C LEU A 231 2.81 -5.23 -17.64
N ALA A 232 2.14 -4.63 -16.65
CA ALA A 232 0.86 -3.97 -16.88
C ALA A 232 0.65 -2.84 -15.87
N SER A 233 -0.15 -1.87 -16.28
CA SER A 233 -0.55 -0.75 -15.43
C SER A 233 -2.07 -0.65 -15.30
N GLU A 234 -2.51 -0.37 -14.08
CA GLU A 234 -3.92 -0.09 -13.79
C GLU A 234 -4.10 1.08 -12.84
N GLY A 235 -5.20 1.81 -13.06
CA GLY A 235 -5.56 2.99 -12.31
C GLY A 235 -6.94 2.87 -11.65
N ARG A 236 -7.14 3.61 -10.56
CA ARG A 236 -8.47 3.87 -10.01
C ARG A 236 -8.53 5.30 -9.49
N PHE A 237 -9.65 5.95 -9.75
CA PHE A 237 -10.04 7.18 -9.06
C PHE A 237 -10.95 6.82 -7.90
N GLY A 238 -10.84 7.55 -6.81
CA GLY A 238 -11.67 7.44 -5.62
C GLY A 238 -11.70 8.75 -4.85
N VAL A 239 -12.28 8.73 -3.66
CA VAL A 239 -12.21 9.86 -2.74
C VAL A 239 -10.93 9.80 -1.92
N ASP A 240 -10.45 10.97 -1.51
CA ASP A 240 -9.32 11.11 -0.60
C ASP A 240 -9.48 10.20 0.63
N PRO A 241 -8.50 9.33 0.94
CA PRO A 241 -8.66 8.33 1.99
C PRO A 241 -8.50 8.89 3.41
N PHE A 242 -8.12 10.18 3.56
CA PHE A 242 -7.85 10.80 4.86
C PHE A 242 -9.05 11.59 5.38
N ILE A 243 -9.58 12.47 4.54
CA ILE A 243 -10.66 13.41 4.84
C ILE A 243 -11.86 13.25 3.90
N GLY A 244 -11.73 12.53 2.78
CA GLY A 244 -12.83 12.27 1.85
C GLY A 244 -13.28 13.48 1.04
N MET A 245 -12.47 14.54 0.97
CA MET A 245 -12.87 15.85 0.42
C MET A 245 -12.47 16.07 -1.04
N PHE A 246 -11.52 15.33 -1.58
CA PHE A 246 -10.97 15.58 -2.92
C PHE A 246 -10.87 14.29 -3.74
N PRO A 247 -10.85 14.38 -5.07
CA PRO A 247 -10.51 13.25 -5.91
C PRO A 247 -9.10 12.73 -5.65
N TRP A 248 -8.96 11.41 -5.65
CA TRP A 248 -7.72 10.70 -5.36
C TRP A 248 -7.43 9.67 -6.44
N ASN A 249 -6.22 9.71 -6.99
CA ASN A 249 -5.76 8.75 -7.99
C ASN A 249 -4.83 7.73 -7.33
N VAL A 250 -5.04 6.45 -7.61
CA VAL A 250 -4.12 5.36 -7.26
C VAL A 250 -3.76 4.61 -8.54
N GLU A 251 -2.48 4.59 -8.87
CA GLU A 251 -1.92 3.88 -10.02
C GLU A 251 -1.01 2.76 -9.52
N CYS A 252 -1.11 1.60 -10.16
CA CYS A 252 -0.21 0.48 -9.91
C CYS A 252 0.42 -0.01 -11.21
N VAL A 253 1.69 -0.43 -11.13
CA VAL A 253 2.40 -1.13 -12.20
C VAL A 253 2.87 -2.46 -11.64
N ILE A 254 2.42 -3.56 -12.24
CA ILE A 254 2.82 -4.92 -11.84
C ILE A 254 3.86 -5.46 -12.82
N TYR A 255 4.86 -6.13 -12.28
CA TYR A 255 5.79 -6.98 -13.00
C TYR A 255 5.55 -8.44 -12.59
N VAL A 256 5.44 -9.31 -13.58
CA VAL A 256 5.22 -10.75 -13.43
C VAL A 256 6.37 -11.48 -14.11
N ASN A 257 6.96 -12.45 -13.41
CA ASN A 257 8.01 -13.29 -13.94
C ASN A 257 7.68 -14.76 -13.70
N ASP A 258 7.46 -15.51 -14.79
CA ASP A 258 7.16 -16.95 -14.70
C ASP A 258 8.40 -17.82 -14.61
N GLN A 259 9.52 -17.37 -15.19
CA GLN A 259 10.79 -18.11 -15.13
C GLN A 259 11.23 -18.37 -13.69
N PHE A 260 10.98 -17.41 -12.80
CA PHE A 260 11.43 -17.44 -11.41
C PHE A 260 10.28 -17.45 -10.39
N GLY A 261 9.03 -17.39 -10.85
CA GLY A 261 7.82 -17.57 -10.05
C GLY A 261 7.58 -16.47 -9.03
N PHE A 262 7.68 -15.20 -9.42
CA PHE A 262 7.41 -14.07 -8.52
C PHE A 262 6.70 -12.91 -9.22
N GLU A 263 6.05 -12.06 -8.43
CA GLU A 263 5.45 -10.80 -8.86
C GLU A 263 5.88 -9.65 -7.97
N VAL A 264 6.06 -8.47 -8.55
CA VAL A 264 6.39 -7.24 -7.82
C VAL A 264 5.47 -6.13 -8.29
N VAL A 265 4.95 -5.36 -7.34
CA VAL A 265 3.96 -4.30 -7.61
C VAL A 265 4.52 -2.96 -7.16
N GLY A 266 4.63 -2.02 -8.09
CA GLY A 266 4.84 -0.60 -7.80
C GLY A 266 3.51 0.12 -7.65
N VAL A 267 3.41 1.04 -6.69
CA VAL A 267 2.18 1.81 -6.44
C VAL A 267 2.52 3.27 -6.20
N ALA A 268 1.75 4.16 -6.81
CA ALA A 268 1.76 5.58 -6.50
C ALA A 268 0.33 6.10 -6.35
N GLN A 269 0.18 7.10 -5.50
CA GLN A 269 -1.12 7.71 -5.25
C GLN A 269 -0.99 9.18 -4.87
N GLY A 270 -2.00 9.96 -5.19
CA GLY A 270 -2.02 11.38 -4.92
C GLY A 270 -3.33 12.05 -5.29
N LYS A 271 -3.40 13.36 -5.03
CA LYS A 271 -4.53 14.20 -5.42
C LYS A 271 -4.74 14.12 -6.93
N ALA A 272 -5.99 13.89 -7.34
CA ALA A 272 -6.40 13.85 -8.73
C ALA A 272 -7.12 15.13 -9.14
N ILE A 273 -7.10 15.40 -10.45
CA ILE A 273 -7.99 16.36 -11.10
C ILE A 273 -8.95 15.50 -11.94
N SER A 274 -10.18 15.37 -11.47
CA SER A 274 -11.25 14.59 -12.10
C SER A 274 -12.62 15.21 -11.84
N ASP A 275 -12.65 16.53 -11.69
CA ASP A 275 -13.87 17.28 -11.42
C ASP A 275 -14.77 17.31 -12.66
N HIS A 276 -16.04 17.63 -12.41
CA HIS A 276 -17.05 17.81 -13.44
C HIS A 276 -17.96 18.99 -13.08
N CYS A 277 -18.65 19.53 -14.08
CA CYS A 277 -19.68 20.53 -13.86
C CYS A 277 -20.79 20.41 -14.92
N LEU A 278 -21.97 20.91 -14.55
CA LEU A 278 -23.02 21.20 -15.51
C LEU A 278 -22.98 22.69 -15.80
N ALA A 279 -22.54 23.08 -16.99
CA ALA A 279 -22.42 24.47 -17.38
C ALA A 279 -23.71 24.96 -18.05
N GLU A 280 -24.19 26.12 -17.59
CA GLU A 280 -25.37 26.79 -18.14
C GLU A 280 -25.02 27.67 -19.35
N ASP A 281 -23.81 28.24 -19.35
CA ASP A 281 -23.32 29.13 -20.38
C ASP A 281 -21.81 28.93 -20.67
N TRP A 282 -21.30 29.71 -21.63
CA TRP A 282 -19.88 29.69 -21.99
C TRP A 282 -18.96 30.21 -20.87
N ALA A 283 -19.42 31.15 -20.04
CA ALA A 283 -18.62 31.71 -18.96
C ALA A 283 -18.35 30.67 -17.86
N ALA A 284 -19.35 29.84 -17.54
CA ALA A 284 -19.22 28.69 -16.66
C ALA A 284 -18.23 27.66 -17.22
N VAL A 285 -18.26 27.40 -18.54
CA VAL A 285 -17.29 26.53 -19.22
C VAL A 285 -15.86 27.06 -19.07
N GLU A 286 -15.63 28.36 -19.33
CA GLU A 286 -14.30 28.95 -19.22
C GLU A 286 -13.76 28.91 -17.79
N THR A 287 -14.62 29.15 -16.80
CA THR A 287 -14.24 29.13 -15.39
C THR A 287 -13.87 27.70 -14.96
N PHE A 288 -14.68 26.71 -15.34
CA PHE A 288 -14.39 25.31 -15.07
C PHE A 288 -13.09 24.86 -15.76
N ALA A 289 -12.94 25.15 -17.05
CA ALA A 289 -11.76 24.77 -17.84
C ALA A 289 -10.47 25.31 -17.20
N ARG A 290 -10.46 26.58 -16.75
CA ARG A 290 -9.31 27.17 -16.05
C ARG A 290 -9.06 26.51 -14.69
N ALA A 291 -10.12 26.18 -13.94
CA ALA A 291 -9.99 25.56 -12.63
C ALA A 291 -9.36 24.16 -12.69
N VAL A 292 -9.59 23.43 -13.78
CA VAL A 292 -9.05 22.07 -13.99
C VAL A 292 -7.74 22.04 -14.80
N ASP A 293 -7.07 23.18 -14.98
CA ASP A 293 -5.82 23.32 -15.74
C ASP A 293 -5.93 22.94 -17.24
N PHE A 294 -7.06 23.25 -17.87
CA PHE A 294 -7.20 23.15 -19.33
C PHE A 294 -6.33 24.22 -20.03
N PRO A 295 -5.58 23.89 -21.10
CA PRO A 295 -5.65 22.66 -21.91
C PRO A 295 -4.64 21.56 -21.54
N ASN A 296 -3.90 21.68 -20.43
CA ASN A 296 -2.99 20.60 -20.03
C ASN A 296 -3.77 19.32 -19.73
N HIS A 297 -4.91 19.45 -19.04
CA HIS A 297 -5.90 18.39 -18.92
C HIS A 297 -6.94 18.53 -20.01
N ASN A 298 -7.18 17.46 -20.76
CA ASN A 298 -8.23 17.46 -21.77
C ASN A 298 -9.61 17.35 -21.12
N LEU A 299 -10.63 17.72 -21.88
CA LEU A 299 -12.03 17.65 -21.46
C LEU A 299 -12.84 16.64 -22.26
N VAL A 300 -13.92 16.19 -21.64
CA VAL A 300 -15.00 15.43 -22.25
C VAL A 300 -16.30 16.19 -22.03
N LEU A 301 -17.09 16.30 -23.10
CA LEU A 301 -18.38 16.98 -23.08
C LEU A 301 -19.51 15.99 -23.36
N ARG A 302 -20.64 16.19 -22.68
CA ARG A 302 -21.93 15.53 -22.92
C ARG A 302 -23.04 16.58 -22.99
N PRO A 303 -24.08 16.37 -23.81
CA PRO A 303 -25.28 17.17 -23.70
C PRO A 303 -26.00 16.82 -22.39
N GLN A 304 -26.54 17.83 -21.71
CA GLN A 304 -27.45 17.71 -20.57
C GLN A 304 -26.90 17.14 -19.24
N GLY A 305 -26.29 15.96 -19.21
CA GLY A 305 -25.92 15.31 -17.93
C GLY A 305 -24.84 14.22 -18.02
N GLU A 306 -24.42 13.71 -16.86
CA GLU A 306 -23.34 12.73 -16.70
C GLU A 306 -23.63 11.40 -17.43
N ASP A 307 -24.89 10.95 -17.38
CA ASP A 307 -25.32 9.68 -17.94
C ASP A 307 -25.70 9.75 -19.44
N ASP A 308 -25.53 10.91 -20.10
CA ASP A 308 -25.86 11.01 -21.53
C ASP A 308 -24.89 10.19 -22.39
N PRO A 309 -25.40 9.30 -23.27
CA PRO A 309 -24.55 8.44 -24.10
C PRO A 309 -23.78 9.20 -25.19
N ARG A 310 -24.19 10.43 -25.53
CA ARG A 310 -23.56 11.24 -26.58
C ARG A 310 -22.34 11.94 -26.01
N ILE A 311 -21.18 11.32 -26.22
CA ILE A 311 -19.91 11.76 -25.61
C ILE A 311 -18.94 12.32 -26.66
N ARG A 312 -18.41 13.52 -26.41
CA ARG A 312 -17.29 14.09 -27.17
C ARG A 312 -16.02 14.06 -26.32
N LYS A 313 -15.08 13.18 -26.68
CA LYS A 313 -13.82 12.97 -25.95
C LYS A 313 -12.65 13.69 -26.62
N GLY A 314 -11.57 13.91 -25.87
CA GLY A 314 -10.28 14.35 -26.42
C GLY A 314 -10.25 15.81 -26.85
N ILE A 315 -10.99 16.68 -26.16
CA ILE A 315 -10.95 18.12 -26.39
C ILE A 315 -9.67 18.64 -25.71
N ALA A 316 -8.75 19.19 -26.50
CA ALA A 316 -7.38 19.50 -26.08
C ALA A 316 -6.98 20.96 -26.34
N ASP A 317 -7.89 21.80 -26.83
CA ASP A 317 -7.63 23.22 -27.10
C ASP A 317 -8.90 24.07 -27.03
N TRP A 318 -8.75 25.38 -26.84
CA TRP A 318 -9.87 26.29 -26.64
C TRP A 318 -10.80 26.39 -27.86
N THR A 319 -10.28 26.22 -29.07
CA THR A 319 -11.06 26.29 -30.31
C THR A 319 -11.94 25.05 -30.46
N SER A 320 -11.39 23.86 -30.21
CA SER A 320 -12.15 22.61 -30.20
C SER A 320 -13.17 22.57 -29.06
N LEU A 321 -12.84 23.13 -27.88
CA LEU A 321 -13.78 23.26 -26.76
C LEU A 321 -14.98 24.13 -27.11
N LYS A 322 -14.76 25.30 -27.72
CA LYS A 322 -15.83 26.22 -28.12
C LYS A 322 -16.75 25.62 -29.18
N THR A 323 -16.15 24.95 -30.16
CA THR A 323 -16.88 24.24 -31.21
C THR A 323 -17.71 23.09 -30.62
N ALA A 324 -17.10 22.28 -29.74
CA ALA A 324 -17.77 21.17 -29.08
C ALA A 324 -18.92 21.63 -28.20
N TYR A 325 -18.72 22.66 -27.37
CA TYR A 325 -19.78 23.25 -26.55
C TYR A 325 -20.97 23.73 -27.39
N SER A 326 -20.70 24.50 -28.44
CA SER A 326 -21.74 25.02 -29.34
C SER A 326 -22.53 23.91 -30.04
N CYS A 327 -21.91 22.75 -30.26
CA CYS A 327 -22.55 21.57 -30.82
C CYS A 327 -23.40 20.84 -29.78
N MET A 328 -22.87 20.64 -28.57
CA MET A 328 -23.57 19.95 -27.47
C MET A 328 -24.75 20.77 -26.93
N ALA A 329 -24.62 22.08 -26.80
CA ALA A 329 -25.69 22.97 -26.35
C ALA A 329 -26.91 22.90 -27.29
N ARG A 330 -26.69 22.79 -28.61
CA ARG A 330 -27.77 22.59 -29.60
C ARG A 330 -28.46 21.23 -29.51
N GLN A 331 -27.78 20.23 -28.95
CA GLN A 331 -28.31 18.88 -28.77
C GLN A 331 -28.94 18.65 -27.39
N SER A 332 -28.75 19.61 -26.47
CA SER A 332 -29.28 19.60 -25.11
C SER A 332 -30.69 20.18 -25.09
N ALA A 333 -31.60 19.50 -24.40
CA ALA A 333 -32.98 19.98 -24.26
C ALA A 333 -33.08 21.27 -23.43
N THR A 334 -32.13 21.50 -22.51
CA THR A 334 -32.09 22.68 -21.63
C THR A 334 -31.04 23.71 -22.05
N GLY A 335 -30.26 23.42 -23.09
CA GLY A 335 -29.08 24.21 -23.47
C GLY A 335 -27.84 23.99 -22.60
N HIS A 336 -27.98 23.31 -21.45
CA HIS A 336 -26.86 23.02 -20.55
C HIS A 336 -25.97 21.90 -21.09
N VAL A 337 -24.67 21.99 -20.80
CA VAL A 337 -23.66 21.02 -21.23
C VAL A 337 -22.90 20.50 -20.02
N PHE A 338 -22.78 19.19 -19.91
CA PHE A 338 -21.99 18.55 -18.87
C PHE A 338 -20.53 18.44 -19.33
N LEU A 339 -19.60 18.88 -18.48
CA LEU A 339 -18.17 18.84 -18.71
C LEU A 339 -17.52 18.00 -17.62
N GLU A 340 -16.56 17.18 -18.01
CA GLU A 340 -15.71 16.45 -17.09
C GLU A 340 -14.28 16.44 -17.60
N VAL A 341 -13.34 16.26 -16.68
CA VAL A 341 -11.93 16.05 -17.04
C VAL A 341 -11.77 14.68 -17.70
N ASP A 342 -11.04 14.63 -18.80
CA ASP A 342 -10.75 13.38 -19.49
C ASP A 342 -9.84 12.52 -18.62
N ALA A 343 -10.40 11.46 -18.03
CA ALA A 343 -9.68 10.57 -17.13
C ALA A 343 -8.68 9.65 -17.86
N ARG A 344 -8.64 9.62 -19.20
CA ARG A 344 -7.75 8.74 -19.97
C ARG A 344 -6.29 9.17 -19.80
N ALA A 345 -5.37 8.20 -19.66
CA ALA A 345 -3.96 8.47 -19.31
C ALA A 345 -3.28 9.50 -20.22
N HIS A 346 -3.25 9.28 -21.54
CA HIS A 346 -2.71 10.26 -22.50
C HIS A 346 -3.32 11.68 -22.46
N ALA A 347 -4.51 11.83 -21.86
CA ALA A 347 -5.29 13.04 -21.83
C ALA A 347 -5.22 13.76 -20.47
N ASN A 348 -4.51 13.17 -19.49
CA ASN A 348 -4.44 13.62 -18.11
C ASN A 348 -2.99 13.58 -17.59
N PRO A 349 -2.26 14.71 -17.61
CA PRO A 349 -0.85 14.77 -17.23
C PRO A 349 -0.59 14.36 -15.77
N THR A 350 -1.47 14.72 -14.83
CA THR A 350 -1.31 14.34 -13.42
C THR A 350 -1.47 12.84 -13.23
N ARG A 351 -2.35 12.20 -14.00
CA ARG A 351 -2.44 10.74 -14.07
C ARG A 351 -1.16 10.10 -14.64
N MET A 352 -0.62 10.65 -15.72
CA MET A 352 0.64 10.16 -16.32
C MET A 352 1.81 10.25 -15.33
N GLU A 353 1.88 11.32 -14.55
CA GLU A 353 2.88 11.47 -13.50
C GLU A 353 2.71 10.41 -12.39
N MET A 354 1.48 10.11 -11.99
CA MET A 354 1.24 9.03 -11.02
C MET A 354 1.68 7.66 -11.58
N ILE A 355 1.43 7.37 -12.87
CA ILE A 355 1.91 6.13 -13.51
C ILE A 355 3.45 6.09 -13.51
N ARG A 356 4.11 7.21 -13.82
CA ARG A 356 5.58 7.33 -13.78
C ARG A 356 6.13 7.01 -12.39
N LEU A 357 5.54 7.60 -11.34
CA LEU A 357 5.93 7.36 -9.95
C LEU A 357 5.69 5.90 -9.52
N ALA A 358 4.62 5.27 -10.01
CA ALA A 358 4.36 3.85 -9.75
C ALA A 358 5.42 2.96 -10.43
N ALA A 359 5.87 3.32 -11.63
CA ALA A 359 6.98 2.62 -12.30
C ALA A 359 8.32 2.81 -11.55
N GLU A 360 8.59 4.00 -11.00
CA GLU A 360 9.78 4.22 -10.16
C GLU A 360 9.73 3.40 -8.86
N ASP A 361 8.57 3.32 -8.22
CA ASP A 361 8.36 2.49 -7.03
C ASP A 361 8.57 1.00 -7.34
N LEU A 362 8.10 0.54 -8.51
CA LEU A 362 8.36 -0.81 -9.01
C LEU A 362 9.86 -1.07 -9.17
N VAL A 363 10.59 -0.18 -9.83
CA VAL A 363 12.04 -0.31 -10.02
C VAL A 363 12.78 -0.35 -8.69
N LYS A 364 12.43 0.50 -7.72
CA LYS A 364 13.04 0.49 -6.38
C LYS A 364 12.87 -0.86 -5.69
N LYS A 365 11.71 -1.48 -5.84
CA LYS A 365 11.42 -2.82 -5.30
C LYS A 365 12.21 -3.89 -6.03
N LEU A 366 12.26 -3.84 -7.36
CA LEU A 366 13.01 -4.80 -8.18
C LEU A 366 14.52 -4.76 -7.88
N LEU A 367 15.07 -3.57 -7.64
CA LEU A 367 16.47 -3.38 -7.27
C LEU A 367 16.76 -3.72 -5.79
N SER A 368 15.79 -4.25 -5.04
CA SER A 368 15.96 -4.66 -3.65
C SER A 368 16.04 -6.20 -3.56
N PRO A 369 17.26 -6.78 -3.58
CA PRO A 369 17.42 -8.22 -3.53
C PRO A 369 17.20 -8.76 -2.12
N CYS A 370 16.62 -9.96 -2.06
CA CYS A 370 16.50 -10.71 -0.81
C CYS A 370 17.88 -11.18 -0.34
N PRO A 371 18.26 -10.93 0.92
CA PRO A 371 19.56 -11.38 1.44
C PRO A 371 19.67 -12.91 1.56
N ALA A 372 18.54 -13.64 1.54
CA ALA A 372 18.54 -15.10 1.65
C ALA A 372 18.58 -15.81 0.28
N CYS A 373 17.84 -15.33 -0.72
CA CYS A 373 17.70 -16.03 -2.01
C CYS A 373 18.09 -15.19 -3.22
N GLY A 374 18.52 -13.94 -3.04
CA GLY A 374 18.87 -13.02 -4.12
C GLY A 374 17.72 -12.54 -4.99
N ALA A 375 16.49 -13.03 -4.78
CA ALA A 375 15.32 -12.64 -5.57
C ALA A 375 14.99 -11.15 -5.38
N PRO A 376 14.58 -10.44 -6.44
CA PRO A 376 14.17 -9.05 -6.36
C PRO A 376 12.86 -8.89 -5.57
N GLY A 377 12.52 -7.67 -5.15
CA GLY A 377 11.27 -7.39 -4.45
C GLY A 377 11.33 -7.57 -2.93
N PHE A 378 12.51 -7.53 -2.31
CA PHE A 378 12.66 -7.57 -0.85
C PHE A 378 12.28 -6.24 -0.20
N TRP A 379 10.99 -6.05 0.04
CA TRP A 379 10.44 -4.73 0.39
C TRP A 379 9.65 -4.74 1.68
N LEU A 380 9.28 -3.54 2.14
CA LEU A 380 8.40 -3.34 3.29
C LEU A 380 7.07 -4.07 3.09
N VAL A 381 6.79 -5.07 3.93
CA VAL A 381 5.54 -5.83 3.95
C VAL A 381 4.68 -5.54 5.17
N GLU A 382 5.29 -5.07 6.26
CA GLU A 382 4.58 -4.80 7.51
C GLU A 382 5.27 -3.67 8.30
N ARG A 383 4.47 -2.87 9.01
CA ARG A 383 4.97 -1.89 9.98
C ARG A 383 4.51 -2.28 11.38
N VAL A 384 5.47 -2.56 12.26
CA VAL A 384 5.21 -2.93 13.64
C VAL A 384 5.02 -1.66 14.47
N GLY A 385 3.85 -1.56 15.12
CA GLY A 385 3.55 -0.48 16.07
C GLY A 385 4.27 -0.63 17.41
N GLY A 386 4.02 0.30 18.33
CA GLY A 386 4.47 0.20 19.72
C GLY A 386 5.69 1.05 20.06
N LEU A 387 5.97 2.12 19.32
CA LEU A 387 7.02 3.06 19.71
C LEU A 387 6.65 3.68 21.07
N PRO A 388 7.55 3.68 22.08
CA PRO A 388 7.21 4.11 23.43
C PRO A 388 6.95 5.62 23.48
N CYS A 389 5.91 6.04 24.20
CA CYS A 389 5.62 7.46 24.46
C CYS A 389 6.77 8.14 25.21
N ALA A 390 7.14 9.36 24.82
CA ALA A 390 8.18 10.13 25.49
C ALA A 390 7.87 10.44 26.96
N ASP A 391 6.59 10.60 27.31
CA ASP A 391 6.18 10.98 28.68
C ASP A 391 5.90 9.76 29.56
N CYS A 392 4.99 8.89 29.13
CA CYS A 392 4.50 7.78 29.97
C CYS A 392 5.13 6.42 29.65
N GLY A 393 5.96 6.33 28.61
CA GLY A 393 6.57 5.08 28.17
C GLY A 393 5.61 4.04 27.56
N ALA A 394 4.30 4.30 27.55
CA ALA A 394 3.31 3.38 27.01
C ALA A 394 3.48 3.17 25.50
N PRO A 395 3.21 1.97 24.96
CA PRO A 395 3.31 1.70 23.53
C PRO A 395 2.25 2.49 22.77
N THR A 396 2.67 3.24 21.76
CA THR A 396 1.77 4.01 20.89
C THR A 396 1.50 3.29 19.57
N ARG A 397 0.59 3.83 18.74
CA ARG A 397 0.38 3.34 17.36
C ARG A 397 1.48 3.81 16.38
N GLU A 398 2.47 4.53 16.89
CA GLU A 398 3.64 4.92 16.10
C GLU A 398 4.47 3.69 15.72
N THR A 399 5.15 3.77 14.58
CA THR A 399 5.87 2.64 13.99
C THR A 399 7.19 2.54 14.69
N ARG A 400 7.41 1.40 15.34
CA ARG A 400 8.65 1.06 16.04
C ARG A 400 9.62 0.35 15.11
N ALA A 401 9.11 -0.56 14.28
CA ALA A 401 9.93 -1.34 13.35
C ALA A 401 9.23 -1.55 12.01
N GLU A 402 10.03 -1.87 11.01
CA GLU A 402 9.59 -2.17 9.65
C GLU A 402 10.02 -3.59 9.29
N VAL A 403 9.10 -4.42 8.84
CA VAL A 403 9.38 -5.78 8.37
C VAL A 403 9.51 -5.74 6.86
N HIS A 404 10.69 -6.11 6.37
CA HIS A 404 10.93 -6.37 4.96
C HIS A 404 10.76 -7.86 4.68
N GLY A 405 10.04 -8.21 3.61
CA GLY A 405 9.73 -9.58 3.24
C GLY A 405 10.12 -9.87 1.80
N CYS A 406 10.49 -11.13 1.53
CA CYS A 406 10.75 -11.59 0.18
C CYS A 406 9.45 -12.05 -0.50
N VAL A 407 9.31 -11.74 -1.79
CA VAL A 407 8.18 -12.21 -2.62
C VAL A 407 8.32 -13.67 -3.07
N LYS A 408 9.51 -14.26 -2.98
CA LYS A 408 9.82 -15.61 -3.46
C LYS A 408 10.00 -16.65 -2.34
N CYS A 409 10.59 -16.25 -1.22
CA CYS A 409 10.86 -17.15 -0.09
C CYS A 409 10.27 -16.61 1.21
N SER A 410 10.25 -17.41 2.26
CA SER A 410 9.70 -17.01 3.56
C SER A 410 10.58 -16.05 4.36
N HIS A 411 11.70 -15.58 3.80
CA HIS A 411 12.62 -14.71 4.52
C HIS A 411 11.99 -13.35 4.83
N ARG A 412 12.09 -12.96 6.11
CA ARG A 412 11.65 -11.67 6.64
C ARG A 412 12.74 -11.08 7.53
N LEU A 413 12.93 -9.77 7.44
CA LEU A 413 13.87 -9.01 8.27
C LEU A 413 13.14 -7.86 8.93
N THR A 414 13.12 -7.86 10.25
CA THR A 414 12.62 -6.74 11.04
C THR A 414 13.74 -5.73 11.27
N ARG A 415 13.52 -4.49 10.85
CA ARG A 415 14.42 -3.35 11.06
C ARG A 415 13.79 -2.39 12.05
N GLU A 416 14.42 -2.26 13.22
CA GLU A 416 14.02 -1.26 14.20
C GLU A 416 14.27 0.15 13.66
N ARG A 417 13.33 1.06 13.88
CA ARG A 417 13.52 2.48 13.53
C ARG A 417 14.42 3.12 14.57
N THR A 418 15.68 3.35 14.20
CA THR A 418 16.69 3.92 15.09
C THR A 418 16.62 5.45 15.17
N GLU A 419 16.03 6.07 14.15
CA GLU A 419 15.88 7.51 13.98
C GLU A 419 14.86 8.16 14.93
N LEU A 420 13.87 7.40 15.42
CA LEU A 420 12.86 7.86 16.36
C LEU A 420 12.78 6.87 17.51
N ARG A 421 13.32 7.23 18.68
CA ARG A 421 13.32 6.37 19.88
C ARG A 421 12.03 6.47 20.69
N PHE A 422 11.36 7.62 20.63
CA PHE A 422 10.13 7.89 21.38
C PHE A 422 9.07 8.53 20.48
N ALA A 423 7.81 8.26 20.79
CA ALA A 423 6.64 8.84 20.15
C ALA A 423 6.26 10.17 20.83
N ASP A 424 5.75 11.12 20.03
CA ASP A 424 5.17 12.36 20.55
C ASP A 424 3.95 12.03 21.44
N PRO A 425 3.89 12.51 22.69
CA PRO A 425 2.77 12.29 23.61
C PRO A 425 1.40 12.64 23.02
N ARG A 426 1.32 13.58 22.06
CA ARG A 426 0.08 13.92 21.33
C ARG A 426 -0.50 12.77 20.52
N ARG A 427 0.29 11.73 20.25
CA ARG A 427 -0.11 10.52 19.53
C ARG A 427 -0.22 9.30 20.44
N CYS A 428 -0.10 9.48 21.75
CA CYS A 428 -0.25 8.44 22.75
C CYS A 428 -1.71 8.34 23.19
N ASP A 429 -2.32 7.15 23.03
CA ASP A 429 -3.70 6.87 23.49
C ASP A 429 -3.87 7.02 25.04
N TYR A 430 -2.78 7.16 25.81
CA TYR A 430 -2.83 7.39 27.27
C TYR A 430 -2.62 8.85 27.66
N CYS A 431 -1.63 9.54 27.09
CA CYS A 431 -1.37 10.96 27.36
C CYS A 431 -2.35 11.88 26.62
N ASN A 432 -2.88 11.43 25.48
CA ASN A 432 -3.86 12.13 24.66
C ASN A 432 -4.93 11.14 24.12
N PRO A 433 -5.85 10.69 25.00
CA PRO A 433 -6.84 9.63 24.71
C PRO A 433 -7.87 9.96 23.62
#